data_AF-A0A1C4R1J7-F1
#
_entry.id   AF-A0A1C4R1J7-F1
#
_cell.length_a   1.000
_cell.length_b   1.000
_cell.length_c   1.000
_cell.angle_alpha   90.00
_cell.angle_beta   90.00
_cell.angle_gamma   90.00
#
_symmetry.space_group_name_H-M   'P 1'
#
loop_
_entity.id
_entity.type
_entity.pdbx_description
1 polymer ?
#
loop_
_entity_poly.entity_id
_entity_poly.type
_entity_poly.pdbx_seq_one_letter_code
_entity_poly.pdbx_strand_id
1 'polypeptide(L)'
;MNDEPDPTWLSAHVFTAHPLDLVLSRLVPAVVDDARRRGLADRFFFIRHWQSGPHLRLRLRAAAPDAEPELRALLETNAAEFFGSLSPATPMTARQYGELAARLAVMEPGTEAGRLAPNDSLAFIPYRPETAKYGRGPALSAAEACFCLCSEQALAAATDSPTQRLAYCFALLAGTARPAGQPAAWRTPLRVEQYRRRRASLLPVARAARAAANGRATADTGQDPLARWFAAFRRARDLSAAPDRLADHLSHLACNRRGVRLDQEATLRGLAALAVDELTGGPDGRPADRADADTDTDTDSRDADRDAAGQ
;
A
#
# COMPACT_ATOMS: atom_id res chain seq x y z
N MET A 1 -26.78 -5.24 -24.95
CA MET A 1 -25.47 -5.08 -24.30
C MET A 1 -24.81 -3.92 -24.99
N ASN A 2 -24.71 -2.77 -24.34
CA ASN A 2 -23.95 -1.65 -24.89
C ASN A 2 -22.47 -2.04 -24.82
N ASP A 3 -21.89 -2.36 -25.96
CA ASP A 3 -20.43 -2.37 -26.17
C ASP A 3 -19.96 -0.93 -26.10
N GLU A 4 -19.85 -0.39 -24.89
CA GLU A 4 -18.96 0.74 -24.68
C GLU A 4 -17.54 0.19 -24.89
N PRO A 5 -16.74 0.74 -25.82
CA PRO A 5 -15.42 0.21 -26.11
C PRO A 5 -14.61 0.16 -24.81
N ASP A 6 -13.98 -0.99 -24.56
CA ASP A 6 -13.13 -1.17 -23.38
C ASP A 6 -12.14 0.01 -23.31
N PRO A 7 -12.00 0.67 -22.15
CA PRO A 7 -11.19 1.87 -22.05
C PRO A 7 -9.75 1.60 -22.51
N THR A 8 -9.29 2.39 -23.49
CA THR A 8 -7.95 2.26 -24.06
C THR A 8 -6.91 2.73 -23.05
N TRP A 9 -6.31 1.76 -22.34
CA TRP A 9 -5.17 2.00 -21.46
C TRP A 9 -3.87 1.94 -22.24
N LEU A 10 -3.19 3.07 -22.39
CA LEU A 10 -1.80 3.09 -22.81
C LEU A 10 -0.91 2.65 -21.66
N SER A 11 -0.04 1.67 -21.89
CA SER A 11 0.83 1.10 -20.86
C SER A 11 2.29 1.25 -21.25
N ALA A 12 2.97 2.14 -20.53
CA ALA A 12 4.35 2.52 -20.73
C ALA A 12 5.23 1.95 -19.61
N HIS A 13 6.28 1.26 -20.00
CA HIS A 13 7.26 0.66 -19.10
C HIS A 13 8.54 1.48 -19.17
N VAL A 14 8.90 2.09 -18.04
CA VAL A 14 10.08 2.96 -17.90
C VAL A 14 11.18 2.17 -17.20
N PHE A 15 12.09 1.60 -17.98
CA PHE A 15 13.22 0.81 -17.49
C PHE A 15 14.39 1.72 -17.14
N THR A 16 14.88 1.63 -15.92
CA THR A 16 16.01 2.46 -15.47
C THR A 16 16.69 1.89 -14.23
N ALA A 17 18.01 2.07 -14.15
CA ALA A 17 18.83 1.79 -12.98
C ALA A 17 18.79 2.94 -11.96
N HIS A 18 18.22 4.09 -12.32
CA HIS A 18 17.97 5.18 -11.38
C HIS A 18 16.91 4.79 -10.33
N PRO A 19 16.94 5.39 -9.12
CA PRO A 19 15.86 5.23 -8.16
C PRO A 19 14.51 5.60 -8.78
N LEU A 20 13.52 4.70 -8.70
CA LEU A 20 12.19 4.95 -9.26
C LEU A 20 11.48 6.16 -8.64
N ASP A 21 11.93 6.64 -7.46
CA ASP A 21 11.45 7.88 -6.87
C ASP A 21 11.83 9.11 -7.71
N LEU A 22 12.90 9.06 -8.52
CA LEU A 22 13.22 10.11 -9.50
C LEU A 22 12.23 10.09 -10.67
N VAL A 23 11.84 8.90 -11.13
CA VAL A 23 10.81 8.75 -12.17
C VAL A 23 9.47 9.31 -11.66
N LEU A 24 9.11 8.98 -10.41
CA LEU A 24 7.87 9.44 -9.78
C LEU A 24 7.88 10.92 -9.40
N SER A 25 9.03 11.52 -9.09
CA SER A 25 9.07 12.95 -8.72
C SER A 25 9.26 13.89 -9.92
N ARG A 26 9.72 13.39 -11.07
CA ARG A 26 10.01 14.21 -12.26
C ARG A 26 9.22 13.81 -13.49
N LEU A 27 9.38 12.56 -13.97
CA LEU A 27 8.75 12.12 -15.22
C LEU A 27 7.23 11.97 -15.11
N VAL A 28 6.74 11.27 -14.08
CA VAL A 28 5.31 10.99 -13.94
C VAL A 28 4.48 12.27 -13.77
N PRO A 29 4.84 13.24 -12.91
CA PRO A 29 4.10 14.50 -12.80
C PRO A 29 4.08 15.27 -14.12
N ALA A 30 5.23 15.39 -14.80
CA ALA A 30 5.31 16.09 -16.08
C ALA A 30 4.35 15.52 -17.13
N VAL A 31 4.33 14.19 -17.28
CA VAL A 31 3.43 13.50 -18.23
C VAL A 31 1.97 13.61 -17.80
N VAL A 32 1.66 13.34 -16.53
CA VAL A 32 0.28 13.31 -16.03
C VAL A 32 -0.34 14.71 -16.09
N ASP A 33 0.40 15.74 -15.71
CA ASP A 33 -0.11 17.11 -15.71
C ASP A 33 -0.30 17.61 -17.14
N ASP A 34 0.60 17.30 -18.08
CA ASP A 34 0.42 17.68 -19.48
C ASP A 34 -0.73 16.93 -20.15
N ALA A 35 -0.83 15.62 -19.92
CA ALA A 35 -1.94 14.81 -20.42
C ALA A 35 -3.28 15.32 -19.89
N ARG A 36 -3.36 15.73 -18.62
CA ARG A 36 -4.57 16.33 -18.04
C ARG A 36 -4.88 17.69 -18.62
N ARG A 37 -3.90 18.59 -18.74
CA ARG A 37 -4.10 19.94 -19.34
C ARG A 37 -4.61 19.86 -20.77
N ARG A 38 -4.13 18.88 -21.54
CA ARG A 38 -4.52 18.66 -22.94
C ARG A 38 -5.77 17.78 -23.09
N GLY A 39 -6.32 17.25 -22.00
CA GLY A 39 -7.48 16.35 -22.03
C GLY A 39 -7.20 15.00 -22.69
N LEU A 40 -5.95 14.54 -22.71
CA LEU A 40 -5.53 13.29 -23.35
C LEU A 40 -5.77 12.05 -22.49
N ALA A 41 -5.69 12.21 -21.16
CA ALA A 41 -5.92 11.13 -20.22
C ALA A 41 -6.70 11.61 -19.00
N ASP A 42 -7.64 10.79 -18.54
CA ASP A 42 -8.51 11.12 -17.41
C ASP A 42 -8.16 10.36 -16.12
N ARG A 43 -7.40 9.27 -16.24
CA ARG A 43 -6.93 8.44 -15.14
C ARG A 43 -5.54 7.93 -15.43
N PHE A 44 -4.80 7.70 -14.35
CA PHE A 44 -3.53 7.00 -14.44
C PHE A 44 -3.35 6.14 -13.20
N PHE A 45 -2.53 5.12 -13.34
CA PHE A 45 -1.94 4.43 -12.20
C PHE A 45 -0.60 3.84 -12.59
N PHE A 46 0.21 3.51 -11.60
CA PHE A 46 1.51 2.91 -11.80
C PHE A 46 1.77 1.79 -10.81
N ILE A 47 2.76 0.96 -11.12
CA ILE A 47 3.30 -0.05 -10.20
C ILE A 47 4.81 -0.15 -10.39
N ARG A 48 5.54 -0.38 -9.29
CA ARG A 48 6.98 -0.69 -9.32
C ARG A 48 7.14 -2.18 -9.57
N HIS A 49 7.96 -2.52 -10.55
CA HIS A 49 8.00 -3.87 -11.08
C HIS A 49 9.45 -4.36 -11.33
N TRP A 50 9.64 -5.68 -11.36
CA TRP A 50 10.96 -6.31 -11.46
C TRP A 50 11.18 -7.17 -12.71
N GLN A 51 10.13 -7.72 -13.34
CA GLN A 51 10.24 -8.47 -14.60
C GLN A 51 10.97 -7.65 -15.67
N SER A 52 11.89 -8.26 -16.41
CA SER A 52 12.79 -7.60 -17.36
C SER A 52 13.66 -6.49 -16.74
N GLY A 53 13.90 -6.52 -15.44
CA GLY A 53 14.66 -5.52 -14.68
C GLY A 53 13.76 -4.57 -13.87
N PRO A 54 14.32 -3.85 -12.88
CA PRO A 54 13.59 -2.83 -12.14
C PRO A 54 13.05 -1.74 -13.07
N HIS A 55 11.74 -1.49 -13.00
CA HIS A 55 11.08 -0.49 -13.84
C HIS A 55 9.79 0.02 -13.21
N LEU A 56 9.29 1.14 -13.73
CA LEU A 56 7.93 1.61 -13.48
C LEU A 56 7.02 1.19 -14.62
N ARG A 57 5.87 0.57 -14.32
CA ARG A 57 4.78 0.43 -15.30
C ARG A 57 3.79 1.56 -15.05
N LEU A 58 3.76 2.54 -15.94
CA LEU A 58 2.80 3.65 -15.93
C LEU A 58 1.68 3.34 -16.93
N ARG A 59 0.44 3.42 -16.46
CA ARG A 59 -0.75 3.23 -17.28
C ARG A 59 -1.56 4.51 -17.26
N LEU A 60 -1.95 4.98 -18.44
CA LEU A 60 -2.80 6.14 -18.63
C LEU A 60 -4.02 5.73 -19.43
N ARG A 61 -5.20 6.09 -18.94
CA ARG A 61 -6.46 5.83 -19.65
C ARG A 61 -6.69 6.99 -20.59
N ALA A 62 -6.68 6.71 -21.89
CA ALA A 62 -6.97 7.71 -22.90
C ALA A 62 -8.39 8.26 -22.69
N ALA A 63 -8.56 9.58 -22.77
CA ALA A 63 -9.86 10.24 -22.63
C ALA A 63 -10.76 10.00 -23.84
N ALA A 64 -10.17 9.74 -25.00
CA ALA A 64 -10.83 9.36 -26.24
C ALA A 64 -9.95 8.37 -27.03
N PRO A 65 -10.52 7.53 -27.92
CA PRO A 65 -9.75 6.54 -28.67
C PRO A 65 -8.63 7.11 -29.55
N ASP A 66 -8.82 8.32 -30.07
CA ASP A 66 -7.88 9.06 -30.92
C ASP A 66 -6.79 9.80 -30.13
N ALA A 67 -6.88 9.86 -28.79
CA ALA A 67 -5.88 10.49 -27.94
C ALA A 67 -4.64 9.60 -27.72
N GLU A 68 -4.72 8.29 -27.99
CA GLU A 68 -3.62 7.36 -27.71
C GLU A 68 -2.30 7.71 -28.45
N PRO A 69 -2.29 8.03 -29.75
CA PRO A 69 -1.05 8.39 -30.46
C PRO A 69 -0.39 9.64 -29.88
N GLU A 70 -1.18 10.65 -29.50
CA GLU A 70 -0.68 11.89 -28.90
C GLU A 70 -0.13 11.65 -27.50
N LEU A 71 -0.79 10.79 -26.71
CA LEU A 71 -0.33 10.37 -25.39
C LEU A 71 0.97 9.55 -25.46
N ARG A 72 1.12 8.73 -26.50
CA ARG A 72 2.36 7.99 -26.79
C ARG A 72 3.52 8.93 -27.10
N ALA A 73 3.30 9.88 -28.01
CA ALA A 73 4.31 10.90 -28.35
C ALA A 73 4.70 11.74 -27.13
N LEU A 74 3.73 12.12 -26.30
CA LEU A 74 3.97 12.84 -25.05
C LEU A 74 4.93 12.08 -24.11
N LEU A 75 4.69 10.78 -23.92
CA LEU A 75 5.54 9.92 -23.09
C LEU A 75 6.95 9.78 -23.67
N GLU A 76 7.08 9.58 -24.98
CA GLU A 76 8.37 9.46 -25.66
C GLU A 76 9.21 10.73 -25.50
N THR A 77 8.63 11.90 -25.76
CA THR A 77 9.30 13.19 -25.59
C THR A 77 9.74 13.41 -24.14
N ASN A 78 8.84 13.23 -23.18
CA ASN A 78 9.15 13.44 -21.76
C ASN A 78 10.18 12.43 -21.23
N ALA A 79 10.13 11.17 -21.68
CA ALA A 79 11.12 10.16 -21.29
C ALA A 79 12.50 10.47 -21.85
N ALA A 80 12.58 10.89 -23.12
CA ALA A 80 13.84 11.29 -23.75
C ALA A 80 14.46 12.50 -23.04
N GLU A 81 13.67 13.53 -22.72
CA GLU A 81 14.12 14.69 -21.95
C GLU A 81 14.56 14.30 -20.54
N PHE A 82 13.75 13.48 -19.85
CA PHE A 82 14.06 12.99 -18.51
C PHE A 82 15.41 12.27 -18.48
N PHE A 83 15.62 11.26 -19.33
CA PHE A 83 16.88 10.52 -19.37
C PHE A 83 18.05 11.38 -19.84
N GLY A 84 17.85 12.27 -20.83
CA GLY A 84 18.88 13.19 -21.30
C GLY A 84 19.33 14.21 -20.23
N SER A 85 18.49 14.49 -19.25
CA SER A 85 18.80 15.39 -18.12
C SER A 85 19.53 14.73 -16.95
N LEU A 86 19.68 13.41 -16.94
CA LEU A 86 20.29 12.66 -15.84
C LEU A 86 21.77 12.39 -16.12
N SER A 87 22.57 12.39 -15.07
CA SER A 87 23.90 11.78 -15.14
C SER A 87 23.76 10.28 -15.37
N PRO A 88 24.60 9.65 -16.21
CA PRO A 88 24.49 8.21 -16.47
C PRO A 88 24.51 7.37 -15.20
N ALA A 89 23.54 6.46 -15.05
CA ALA A 89 23.56 5.43 -14.02
C ALA A 89 24.35 4.20 -14.48
N THR A 90 24.88 3.44 -13.52
CA THR A 90 25.44 2.12 -13.79
C THR A 90 24.30 1.11 -13.98
N PRO A 91 24.10 0.57 -15.20
CA PRO A 91 23.03 -0.38 -15.44
C PRO A 91 23.32 -1.72 -14.77
N MET A 92 22.24 -2.45 -14.48
CA MET A 92 22.35 -3.84 -14.03
C MET A 92 22.87 -4.73 -15.16
N THR A 93 23.76 -5.67 -14.84
CA THR A 93 24.19 -6.71 -15.79
C THR A 93 23.15 -7.83 -15.86
N ALA A 94 23.16 -8.59 -16.96
CA ALA A 94 22.29 -9.76 -17.12
C ALA A 94 22.47 -10.80 -15.99
N ARG A 95 23.70 -10.96 -15.49
CA ARG A 95 24.00 -11.84 -14.34
C ARG A 95 23.35 -11.34 -13.05
N GLN A 96 23.56 -10.07 -12.70
CA GLN A 96 22.95 -9.46 -11.51
C GLN A 96 21.43 -9.54 -11.57
N TYR A 97 20.85 -9.34 -12.76
CA TYR A 97 19.43 -9.50 -12.97
C TYR A 97 18.96 -10.94 -12.75
N GLY A 98 19.69 -11.93 -13.28
CA GLY A 98 19.39 -13.34 -13.03
C GLY A 98 19.33 -13.70 -11.54
N GLU A 99 20.30 -13.20 -10.75
CA GLU A 99 20.34 -13.41 -9.30
C GLU A 99 19.19 -12.70 -8.55
N LEU A 100 18.79 -11.51 -9.01
CA LEU A 100 17.62 -10.80 -8.48
C LEU A 100 16.31 -11.52 -8.82
N ALA A 101 16.13 -11.88 -10.09
CA ALA A 101 14.94 -12.54 -10.60
C ALA A 101 14.73 -13.90 -9.93
N ALA A 102 15.78 -14.69 -9.71
CA ALA A 102 15.70 -15.97 -9.00
C ALA A 102 15.15 -15.80 -7.57
N ARG A 103 15.57 -14.76 -6.85
CA ARG A 103 15.08 -14.48 -5.50
C ARG A 103 13.62 -14.02 -5.49
N LEU A 104 13.23 -13.17 -6.44
CA LEU A 104 11.87 -12.63 -6.51
C LEU A 104 10.85 -13.64 -7.03
N ALA A 105 11.23 -14.52 -7.96
CA ALA A 105 10.36 -15.57 -8.48
C ALA A 105 9.92 -16.58 -7.40
N VAL A 106 10.74 -16.81 -6.36
CA VAL A 106 10.34 -17.61 -5.19
C VAL A 106 9.21 -16.95 -4.42
N MET A 107 9.18 -15.61 -4.38
CA MET A 107 8.15 -14.83 -3.67
C MET A 107 6.89 -14.61 -4.52
N GLU A 108 6.99 -14.73 -5.84
CA GLU A 108 5.89 -14.56 -6.80
C GLU A 108 5.76 -15.76 -7.76
N PRO A 109 5.32 -16.94 -7.27
CA PRO A 109 5.23 -18.15 -8.08
C PRO A 109 4.37 -17.97 -9.34
N GLY A 110 4.82 -18.52 -10.46
CA GLY A 110 4.12 -18.43 -11.75
C GLY A 110 4.44 -17.18 -12.58
N THR A 111 5.39 -16.35 -12.13
CA THR A 111 5.83 -15.14 -12.84
C THR A 111 7.11 -15.42 -13.62
N GLU A 112 7.07 -15.27 -14.95
CA GLU A 112 8.26 -15.38 -15.79
C GLU A 112 9.12 -14.13 -15.71
N ALA A 113 10.43 -14.26 -15.47
CA ALA A 113 11.32 -13.11 -15.32
C ALA A 113 11.50 -12.30 -16.62
N GLY A 114 11.47 -12.95 -17.79
CA GLY A 114 11.80 -12.31 -19.07
C GLY A 114 13.29 -11.94 -19.21
N ARG A 115 13.66 -11.34 -20.34
CA ARG A 115 15.01 -10.83 -20.60
C ARG A 115 15.17 -9.43 -20.01
N LEU A 116 16.35 -9.13 -19.45
CA LEU A 116 16.68 -7.78 -18.97
C LEU A 116 16.52 -6.77 -20.11
N ALA A 117 15.69 -5.75 -19.89
CA ALA A 117 15.45 -4.68 -20.84
C ALA A 117 16.63 -3.70 -20.89
N PRO A 118 16.80 -2.95 -21.99
CA PRO A 118 17.78 -1.86 -22.05
C PRO A 118 17.56 -0.84 -20.94
N ASN A 119 18.65 -0.38 -20.33
CA ASN A 119 18.60 0.69 -19.33
C ASN A 119 18.17 2.02 -19.97
N ASP A 120 17.54 2.87 -19.17
CA ASP A 120 17.05 4.20 -19.55
C ASP A 120 16.25 4.17 -20.86
N SER A 121 15.28 3.27 -20.89
CA SER A 121 14.43 3.02 -22.05
C SER A 121 12.95 3.05 -21.71
N LEU A 122 12.16 3.42 -22.71
CA LEU A 122 10.70 3.42 -22.68
C LEU A 122 10.19 2.33 -23.63
N ALA A 123 9.29 1.48 -23.16
CA ALA A 123 8.61 0.50 -24.00
C ALA A 123 7.11 0.54 -23.80
N PHE A 124 6.34 0.42 -24.88
CA PHE A 124 4.89 0.27 -24.82
C PHE A 124 4.53 -1.21 -24.85
N ILE A 125 4.01 -1.71 -23.74
CA ILE A 125 3.61 -3.11 -23.58
C ILE A 125 2.12 -3.14 -23.25
N PRO A 126 1.26 -3.82 -24.04
CA PRO A 126 -0.19 -3.77 -23.86
C PRO A 126 -0.63 -4.12 -22.44
N TYR A 127 -1.51 -3.28 -21.87
CA TYR A 127 -2.16 -3.61 -20.61
C TYR A 127 -3.16 -4.74 -20.82
N ARG A 128 -2.98 -5.83 -20.07
CA ARG A 128 -3.97 -6.91 -19.98
C ARG A 128 -4.58 -6.88 -18.58
N PRO A 129 -5.88 -6.57 -18.43
CA PRO A 129 -6.55 -6.63 -17.14
C PRO A 129 -6.49 -8.04 -16.55
N GLU A 130 -6.07 -8.15 -15.28
CA GLU A 130 -5.93 -9.42 -14.57
C GLU A 130 -7.29 -9.89 -14.04
N THR A 131 -8.21 -10.18 -14.94
CA THR A 131 -9.61 -10.50 -14.62
C THR A 131 -9.77 -11.74 -13.73
N ALA A 132 -8.81 -12.67 -13.77
CA ALA A 132 -8.76 -13.80 -12.85
C ALA A 132 -8.52 -13.39 -11.38
N LYS A 133 -7.78 -12.28 -11.15
CA LYS A 133 -7.47 -11.78 -9.81
C LYS A 133 -8.52 -10.78 -9.31
N TYR A 134 -8.96 -9.87 -10.19
CA TYR A 134 -9.78 -8.72 -9.81
C TYR A 134 -11.26 -8.82 -10.24
N GLY A 135 -11.63 -9.88 -10.95
CA GLY A 135 -12.97 -10.03 -11.50
C GLY A 135 -13.15 -9.27 -12.82
N ARG A 136 -14.40 -9.00 -13.19
CA ARG A 136 -14.79 -8.30 -14.42
C ARG A 136 -15.78 -7.18 -14.12
N GLY A 137 -16.01 -6.30 -15.08
CA GLY A 137 -16.99 -5.22 -14.99
C GLY A 137 -16.81 -4.39 -13.70
N PRO A 138 -17.87 -4.17 -12.89
CA PRO A 138 -17.79 -3.33 -11.69
C PRO A 138 -16.68 -3.72 -10.70
N ALA A 139 -16.38 -5.01 -10.55
CA ALA A 139 -15.34 -5.49 -9.62
C ALA A 139 -13.93 -5.04 -10.08
N LEU A 140 -13.63 -5.22 -11.36
CA LEU A 140 -12.38 -4.78 -11.96
C LEU A 140 -12.27 -3.25 -11.90
N SER A 141 -13.33 -2.53 -12.29
CA SER A 141 -13.34 -1.06 -12.25
C SER A 141 -13.12 -0.51 -10.83
N ALA A 142 -13.63 -1.18 -9.81
CA ALA A 142 -13.40 -0.79 -8.41
C ALA A 142 -11.95 -1.07 -7.96
N ALA A 143 -11.35 -2.19 -8.39
CA ALA A 143 -9.93 -2.46 -8.15
C ALA A 143 -9.03 -1.43 -8.86
N GLU A 144 -9.32 -1.09 -10.11
CA GLU A 144 -8.62 -0.04 -10.86
C GLU A 144 -8.78 1.34 -10.23
N ALA A 145 -9.95 1.66 -9.68
CA ALA A 145 -10.14 2.89 -8.91
C ALA A 145 -9.23 2.93 -7.67
N CYS A 146 -9.07 1.80 -6.96
CA CYS A 146 -8.09 1.68 -5.89
C CYS A 146 -6.66 1.89 -6.41
N PHE A 147 -6.30 1.31 -7.57
CA PHE A 147 -4.98 1.50 -8.18
C PHE A 147 -4.69 2.96 -8.51
N CYS A 148 -5.65 3.67 -9.08
CA CYS A 148 -5.54 5.10 -9.39
C CYS A 148 -5.37 5.90 -8.11
N LEU A 149 -6.24 5.69 -7.12
CA LEU A 149 -6.20 6.41 -5.85
C LEU A 149 -4.86 6.22 -5.12
N CYS A 150 -4.37 4.99 -4.98
CA CYS A 150 -3.10 4.77 -4.29
C CYS A 150 -1.88 5.22 -5.10
N SER A 151 -1.99 5.33 -6.42
CA SER A 151 -0.97 5.97 -7.27
C SER A 151 -0.96 7.49 -7.10
N GLU A 152 -2.12 8.15 -7.11
CA GLU A 152 -2.23 9.60 -6.84
C GLU A 152 -1.64 9.96 -5.48
N GLN A 153 -2.01 9.21 -4.44
CA GLN A 153 -1.50 9.47 -3.11
C GLN A 153 0.00 9.16 -2.96
N ALA A 154 0.51 8.14 -3.66
CA ALA A 154 1.95 7.85 -3.67
C ALA A 154 2.74 8.93 -4.43
N LEU A 155 2.16 9.53 -5.47
CA LEU A 155 2.75 10.65 -6.20
C LEU A 155 2.78 11.92 -5.35
N ALA A 156 1.68 12.24 -4.66
CA ALA A 156 1.63 13.36 -3.72
C ALA A 156 2.62 13.21 -2.55
N ALA A 157 2.93 11.97 -2.17
CA ALA A 157 3.91 11.61 -1.15
C ALA A 157 5.32 11.29 -1.74
N ALA A 158 5.61 11.68 -2.98
CA ALA A 158 6.88 11.32 -3.64
C ALA A 158 8.11 11.90 -2.93
N THR A 159 7.96 12.97 -2.15
CA THR A 159 9.02 13.60 -1.35
C THR A 159 9.03 13.16 0.11
N ASP A 160 8.13 12.27 0.53
CA ASP A 160 8.09 11.78 1.90
C ASP A 160 9.40 11.07 2.28
N SER A 161 9.86 11.32 3.50
CA SER A 161 10.94 10.56 4.11
C SER A 161 10.57 9.07 4.24
N PRO A 162 11.56 8.16 4.31
CA PRO A 162 11.28 6.74 4.56
C PRO A 162 10.38 6.48 5.78
N THR A 163 10.57 7.26 6.86
CA THR A 163 9.75 7.15 8.08
C THR A 163 8.29 7.51 7.83
N GLN A 164 8.02 8.60 7.11
CA GLN A 164 6.65 9.01 6.77
C GLN A 164 5.94 7.96 5.91
N ARG A 165 6.64 7.39 4.91
CA ARG A 165 6.10 6.30 4.08
C ARG A 165 5.73 5.07 4.90
N LEU A 166 6.62 4.65 5.80
CA LEU A 166 6.38 3.48 6.66
C LEU A 166 5.24 3.74 7.64
N ALA A 167 5.14 4.95 8.21
CA ALA A 167 4.04 5.34 9.10
C ALA A 167 2.69 5.33 8.36
N TYR A 168 2.63 5.88 7.16
CA TYR A 168 1.42 5.83 6.33
C TYR A 168 1.02 4.38 6.01
N CYS A 169 1.97 3.56 5.56
CA CYS A 169 1.72 2.16 5.23
C CYS A 169 1.31 1.35 6.47
N PHE A 170 1.88 1.64 7.65
CA PHE A 170 1.41 1.04 8.90
C PHE A 170 -0.06 1.38 9.17
N ALA A 171 -0.45 2.66 9.09
CA ALA A 171 -1.83 3.08 9.30
C ALA A 171 -2.78 2.43 8.29
N LEU A 172 -2.41 2.41 7.00
CA LEU A 172 -3.16 1.74 5.95
C LEU A 172 -3.37 0.26 6.28
N LEU A 173 -2.30 -0.46 6.63
CA LEU A 173 -2.35 -1.89 6.96
C LEU A 173 -3.15 -2.16 8.23
N ALA A 174 -3.03 -1.32 9.26
CA ALA A 174 -3.80 -1.46 10.49
C ALA A 174 -5.30 -1.23 10.26
N GLY A 175 -5.67 -0.30 9.37
CA GLY A 175 -7.05 -0.08 8.98
C GLY A 175 -7.66 -1.19 8.12
N THR A 176 -6.85 -1.87 7.28
CA THR A 176 -7.32 -2.98 6.42
C THR A 176 -7.11 -4.37 7.03
N ALA A 177 -6.36 -4.49 8.12
CA ALA A 177 -6.08 -5.73 8.82
C ALA A 177 -7.34 -6.37 9.42
N ARG A 178 -7.32 -7.71 9.51
CA ARG A 178 -8.40 -8.48 10.12
C ARG A 178 -8.15 -8.68 11.60
N PRO A 179 -9.17 -8.48 12.46
CA PRO A 179 -9.11 -8.79 13.89
C PRO A 179 -8.77 -10.26 14.23
N ALA A 180 -9.04 -11.18 13.29
CA ALA A 180 -8.72 -12.60 13.44
C ALA A 180 -8.34 -13.20 12.07
N GLY A 181 -7.51 -14.26 12.08
CA GLY A 181 -7.13 -15.00 10.87
C GLY A 181 -5.93 -14.41 10.11
N GLN A 182 -5.12 -13.56 10.74
CA GLN A 182 -3.86 -13.13 10.14
C GLN A 182 -2.83 -14.29 10.17
N PRO A 183 -2.01 -14.46 9.12
CA PRO A 183 -1.04 -15.54 9.04
C PRO A 183 -0.12 -15.60 10.27
N ALA A 184 0.06 -16.79 10.85
CA ALA A 184 1.00 -17.01 11.95
C ALA A 184 2.44 -16.57 11.56
N ALA A 185 2.78 -16.68 10.27
CA ALA A 185 4.04 -16.17 9.70
C ALA A 185 4.27 -14.67 9.94
N TRP A 186 3.23 -13.89 10.26
CA TRP A 186 3.35 -12.47 10.58
C TRP A 186 3.70 -12.22 12.05
N ARG A 187 3.48 -13.19 12.95
CA ARG A 187 3.72 -13.09 14.41
C ARG A 187 5.00 -13.82 14.85
N THR A 188 6.14 -13.46 14.28
CA THR A 188 7.43 -14.03 14.72
C THR A 188 7.86 -13.43 16.07
N PRO A 189 8.66 -14.13 16.90
CA PRO A 189 9.15 -13.58 18.18
C PRO A 189 9.84 -12.22 18.03
N LEU A 190 10.61 -12.04 16.95
CA LEU A 190 11.25 -10.77 16.61
C LEU A 190 10.24 -9.63 16.42
N ARG A 191 9.12 -9.88 15.72
CA ARG A 191 8.10 -8.86 15.49
C ARG A 191 7.28 -8.56 16.73
N VAL A 192 7.04 -9.56 17.58
CA VAL A 192 6.41 -9.36 18.90
C VAL A 192 7.25 -8.42 19.75
N GLU A 193 8.57 -8.65 19.81
CA GLU A 193 9.49 -7.78 20.54
C GLU A 193 9.54 -6.36 19.93
N GLN A 194 9.60 -6.26 18.60
CA GLN A 194 9.55 -4.96 17.92
C GLN A 194 8.26 -4.19 18.20
N TYR A 195 7.12 -4.88 18.23
CA TYR A 195 5.83 -4.29 18.59
C TYR A 195 5.84 -3.81 20.04
N ARG A 196 6.24 -4.65 21.00
CA ARG A 196 6.31 -4.27 22.43
C ARG A 196 7.12 -3.01 22.65
N ARG A 197 8.29 -2.89 22.01
CA ARG A 197 9.15 -1.69 22.09
C ARG A 197 8.53 -0.43 21.50
N ARG A 198 7.62 -0.56 20.53
CA ARG A 198 7.01 0.55 19.80
C ARG A 198 5.52 0.70 20.08
N ARG A 199 4.99 -0.04 21.06
CA ARG A 199 3.56 -0.13 21.33
C ARG A 199 2.94 1.24 21.56
N ALA A 200 3.59 2.08 22.37
CA ALA A 200 3.10 3.41 22.72
C ALA A 200 2.90 4.32 21.50
N SER A 201 3.69 4.17 20.43
CA SER A 201 3.54 4.96 19.20
C SER A 201 2.64 4.29 18.16
N LEU A 202 2.65 2.95 18.08
CA LEU A 202 1.88 2.21 17.06
C LEU A 202 0.40 2.05 17.42
N LEU A 203 0.07 1.81 18.69
CA LEU A 203 -1.29 1.51 19.11
C LEU A 203 -2.28 2.68 18.87
N PRO A 204 -1.94 3.95 19.17
CA PRO A 204 -2.81 5.08 18.85
C PRO A 204 -3.07 5.24 17.34
N VAL A 205 -2.04 5.04 16.51
CA VAL A 205 -2.15 5.10 15.04
C VAL A 205 -3.07 3.99 14.53
N ALA A 206 -2.90 2.76 15.02
CA ALA A 206 -3.78 1.65 14.67
C ALA A 206 -5.24 1.92 15.07
N ARG A 207 -5.47 2.49 16.26
CA ARG A 207 -6.81 2.86 16.73
C ARG A 207 -7.47 3.91 15.83
N ALA A 208 -6.74 4.97 15.49
CA ALA A 208 -7.23 6.01 14.58
C ALA A 208 -7.53 5.47 13.18
N ALA A 209 -6.62 4.67 12.62
CA ALA A 209 -6.81 4.03 11.32
C ALA A 209 -8.03 3.10 11.29
N ARG A 210 -8.25 2.32 12.37
CA ARG A 210 -9.43 1.47 12.52
C ARG A 210 -10.73 2.27 12.63
N ALA A 211 -10.72 3.38 13.36
CA ALA A 211 -11.87 4.27 13.45
C ALA A 211 -12.23 4.85 12.07
N ALA A 212 -11.25 5.31 11.31
CA ALA A 212 -11.42 5.79 9.93
C ALA A 212 -11.91 4.67 8.98
N ALA A 213 -11.32 3.48 9.08
CA ALA A 213 -11.72 2.32 8.28
C ALA A 213 -13.17 1.86 8.54
N ASN A 214 -13.68 2.09 9.74
CA ASN A 214 -15.06 1.78 10.12
C ASN A 214 -16.04 2.94 9.85
N GLY A 215 -15.60 4.02 9.20
CA GLY A 215 -16.45 5.20 8.93
C GLY A 215 -16.82 6.00 10.18
N ARG A 216 -16.08 5.84 11.27
CA ARG A 216 -16.29 6.52 12.56
C ARG A 216 -15.34 7.69 12.79
N ALA A 217 -14.60 8.12 11.76
CA ALA A 217 -13.73 9.28 11.85
C ALA A 217 -14.52 10.58 11.69
N THR A 218 -14.15 11.60 12.47
CA THR A 218 -14.74 12.94 12.48
C THR A 218 -14.14 13.88 11.42
N ALA A 219 -13.09 13.44 10.72
CA ALA A 219 -12.41 14.23 9.69
C ALA A 219 -13.26 14.34 8.42
N ASP A 220 -13.07 15.42 7.66
CA ASP A 220 -13.63 15.55 6.31
C ASP A 220 -13.12 14.40 5.42
N THR A 221 -13.99 13.40 5.25
CA THR A 221 -13.71 12.18 4.48
C THR A 221 -13.31 12.47 3.03
N GLY A 222 -13.60 13.67 2.51
CA GLY A 222 -13.18 14.11 1.18
C GLY A 222 -11.70 14.48 1.07
N GLN A 223 -11.04 14.84 2.19
CA GLN A 223 -9.66 15.35 2.18
C GLN A 223 -8.65 14.38 2.78
N ASP A 224 -9.02 13.54 3.75
CA ASP A 224 -8.10 12.56 4.36
C ASP A 224 -7.74 11.42 3.37
N PRO A 225 -6.47 11.26 2.97
CA PRO A 225 -6.04 10.19 2.08
C PRO A 225 -6.37 8.78 2.61
N LEU A 226 -6.28 8.54 3.92
CA LEU A 226 -6.59 7.23 4.49
C LEU A 226 -8.10 6.97 4.47
N ALA A 227 -8.93 7.94 4.83
CA ALA A 227 -10.39 7.81 4.73
C ALA A 227 -10.84 7.53 3.29
N ARG A 228 -10.32 8.26 2.29
CA ARG A 228 -10.57 8.02 0.86
C ARG A 228 -10.16 6.61 0.45
N TRP A 229 -8.97 6.17 0.89
CA TRP A 229 -8.49 4.81 0.64
C TRP A 229 -9.44 3.77 1.22
N PHE A 230 -9.84 3.89 2.50
CA PHE A 230 -10.72 2.92 3.13
C PHE A 230 -12.10 2.87 2.47
N ALA A 231 -12.64 4.00 2.01
CA ALA A 231 -13.90 4.04 1.26
C ALA A 231 -13.81 3.27 -0.07
N ALA A 232 -12.77 3.55 -0.87
CA ALA A 232 -12.54 2.85 -2.14
C ALA A 232 -12.27 1.36 -1.92
N PHE A 233 -11.47 1.04 -0.90
CA PHE A 233 -11.12 -0.33 -0.52
C PHE A 233 -12.35 -1.15 -0.10
N ARG A 234 -13.25 -0.59 0.72
CA ARG A 234 -14.52 -1.25 1.09
C ARG A 234 -15.36 -1.54 -0.16
N ARG A 235 -15.57 -0.53 -1.00
CA ARG A 235 -16.32 -0.69 -2.27
C ARG A 235 -15.74 -1.80 -3.15
N ALA A 236 -14.43 -1.85 -3.31
CA ALA A 236 -13.78 -2.88 -4.12
C ALA A 236 -13.95 -4.28 -3.50
N ARG A 237 -13.88 -4.41 -2.18
CA ARG A 237 -14.15 -5.67 -1.48
C ARG A 237 -15.60 -6.12 -1.65
N ASP A 238 -16.56 -5.22 -1.49
CA ASP A 238 -17.99 -5.54 -1.59
C ASP A 238 -18.39 -6.08 -2.98
N LEU A 239 -17.66 -5.67 -4.03
CA LEU A 239 -17.88 -6.12 -5.41
C LEU A 239 -17.09 -7.38 -5.78
N SER A 240 -16.19 -7.86 -4.91
CA SER A 240 -15.29 -8.97 -5.22
C SER A 240 -15.89 -10.32 -4.86
N ALA A 241 -15.74 -11.30 -5.75
CA ALA A 241 -16.01 -12.71 -5.44
C ALA A 241 -14.99 -13.32 -4.45
N ALA A 242 -13.86 -12.66 -4.22
CA ALA A 242 -12.82 -13.09 -3.29
C ALA A 242 -12.30 -11.89 -2.47
N PRO A 243 -13.15 -11.27 -1.63
CA PRO A 243 -12.88 -9.98 -0.98
C PRO A 243 -11.61 -9.98 -0.13
N ASP A 244 -11.27 -11.16 0.36
CA ASP A 244 -10.16 -11.43 1.25
C ASP A 244 -8.82 -11.51 0.55
N ARG A 245 -8.78 -12.19 -0.61
CA ARG A 245 -7.61 -12.20 -1.50
C ARG A 245 -7.43 -10.83 -2.16
N LEU A 246 -8.52 -10.15 -2.51
CA LEU A 246 -8.47 -8.80 -3.06
C LEU A 246 -7.90 -7.82 -2.02
N ALA A 247 -8.38 -7.87 -0.77
CA ALA A 247 -7.91 -7.00 0.31
C ALA A 247 -6.39 -7.08 0.51
N ASP A 248 -5.84 -8.30 0.48
CA ASP A 248 -4.42 -8.54 0.65
C ASP A 248 -3.59 -7.94 -0.51
N HIS A 249 -4.01 -8.21 -1.75
CA HIS A 249 -3.38 -7.65 -2.94
C HIS A 249 -3.47 -6.12 -3.00
N LEU A 250 -4.65 -5.53 -2.73
CA LEU A 250 -4.81 -4.08 -2.75
C LEU A 250 -3.92 -3.39 -1.72
N SER A 251 -3.80 -3.96 -0.51
CA SER A 251 -2.92 -3.44 0.53
C SER A 251 -1.44 -3.54 0.12
N HIS A 252 -1.04 -4.68 -0.45
CA HIS A 252 0.30 -4.87 -1.00
C HIS A 252 0.62 -3.84 -2.10
N LEU A 253 -0.30 -3.67 -3.04
CA LEU A 253 -0.17 -2.74 -4.16
C LEU A 253 -0.09 -1.27 -3.73
N ALA A 254 -0.77 -0.90 -2.64
CA ALA A 254 -0.67 0.43 -2.05
C ALA A 254 0.70 0.67 -1.39
N CYS A 255 1.26 -0.34 -0.72
CA CYS A 255 2.62 -0.31 -0.15
C CYS A 255 3.69 -0.25 -1.26
N ASN A 256 3.57 -1.08 -2.29
CA ASN A 256 4.47 -1.13 -3.44
C ASN A 256 4.62 0.26 -4.11
N ARG A 257 3.50 0.94 -4.38
CA ARG A 257 3.52 2.26 -5.04
C ARG A 257 4.31 3.31 -4.25
N ARG A 258 4.23 3.26 -2.92
CA ARG A 258 5.00 4.13 -2.02
C ARG A 258 6.49 3.77 -1.91
N GLY A 259 6.92 2.67 -2.51
CA GLY A 259 8.31 2.22 -2.47
C GLY A 259 8.65 1.39 -1.23
N VAL A 260 7.65 0.87 -0.51
CA VAL A 260 7.88 -0.06 0.59
C VAL A 260 8.34 -1.40 0.02
N ARG A 261 9.49 -1.89 0.49
CA ARG A 261 10.03 -3.19 0.07
C ARG A 261 9.26 -4.34 0.71
N LEU A 262 9.37 -5.53 0.12
CA LEU A 262 8.69 -6.74 0.61
C LEU A 262 9.02 -7.09 2.07
N ASP A 263 10.29 -6.95 2.48
CA ASP A 263 10.75 -7.21 3.86
C ASP A 263 10.18 -6.18 4.86
N GLN A 264 10.11 -4.91 4.44
CA GLN A 264 9.51 -3.83 5.21
C GLN A 264 8.01 -4.04 5.35
N GLU A 265 7.31 -4.34 4.26
CA GLU A 265 5.87 -4.62 4.26
C GLU A 265 5.55 -5.82 5.17
N ALA A 266 6.29 -6.91 5.06
CA ALA A 266 6.10 -8.08 5.91
C ALA A 266 6.26 -7.75 7.41
N THR A 267 7.19 -6.84 7.74
CA THR A 267 7.35 -6.32 9.09
C THR A 267 6.16 -5.46 9.51
N LEU A 268 5.75 -4.51 8.67
CA LEU A 268 4.60 -3.64 8.94
C LEU A 268 3.30 -4.43 9.13
N ARG A 269 3.07 -5.46 8.31
CA ARG A 269 1.92 -6.37 8.44
C ARG A 269 1.90 -7.07 9.80
N GLY A 270 3.04 -7.58 10.27
CA GLY A 270 3.12 -8.19 11.60
C GLY A 270 2.87 -7.20 12.73
N LEU A 271 3.42 -5.99 12.64
CA LEU A 271 3.17 -4.93 13.62
C LEU A 271 1.70 -4.47 13.63
N ALA A 272 1.10 -4.29 12.45
CA ALA A 272 -0.30 -3.95 12.29
C ALA A 272 -1.20 -5.06 12.82
N ALA A 273 -0.83 -6.33 12.59
CA ALA A 273 -1.54 -7.48 13.12
C ALA A 273 -1.62 -7.46 14.65
N LEU A 274 -0.46 -7.36 15.30
CA LEU A 274 -0.35 -7.34 16.75
C LEU A 274 -1.12 -6.16 17.37
N ALA A 275 -1.03 -4.97 16.75
CA ALA A 275 -1.78 -3.81 17.21
C ALA A 275 -3.30 -4.00 17.10
N VAL A 276 -3.78 -4.59 15.99
CA VAL A 276 -5.21 -4.83 15.78
C VAL A 276 -5.74 -5.95 16.65
N ASP A 277 -4.97 -7.01 16.85
CA ASP A 277 -5.30 -8.09 17.79
C ASP A 277 -5.49 -7.51 19.20
N GLU A 278 -4.55 -6.67 19.65
CA GLU A 278 -4.63 -6.03 20.98
C GLU A 278 -5.87 -5.13 21.12
N LEU A 279 -6.19 -4.33 20.09
CA LEU A 279 -7.38 -3.48 20.08
C LEU A 279 -8.70 -4.27 20.08
N THR A 280 -8.68 -5.53 19.66
CA THR A 280 -9.88 -6.37 19.55
C THR A 280 -9.98 -7.47 20.62
N GLY A 281 -9.05 -7.47 21.58
CA GLY A 281 -9.06 -8.41 22.71
C GLY A 281 -8.39 -9.75 22.45
N GLY A 282 -7.54 -9.83 21.41
CA GLY A 282 -6.87 -11.04 20.94
C GLY A 282 -7.83 -12.05 20.30
N PRO A 283 -7.33 -13.19 19.80
CA PRO A 283 -8.17 -14.29 19.33
C PRO A 283 -9.12 -14.86 20.41
N ASP A 284 -8.87 -14.57 21.69
CA ASP A 284 -9.67 -15.03 22.84
C ASP A 284 -10.64 -13.97 23.42
N GLY A 285 -10.82 -12.84 22.73
CA GLY A 285 -11.97 -11.94 22.92
C GLY A 285 -12.13 -11.30 24.31
N ARG A 286 -11.05 -11.03 25.07
CA ARG A 286 -11.16 -10.19 26.27
C ARG A 286 -10.72 -8.75 25.98
N PRO A 287 -11.61 -7.75 26.07
CA PRO A 287 -11.21 -6.36 25.93
C PRO A 287 -10.23 -5.98 27.04
N ALA A 288 -9.07 -5.43 26.66
CA ALA A 288 -7.98 -5.05 27.57
C ALA A 288 -8.22 -3.72 28.30
N ASP A 289 -9.47 -3.40 28.63
CA ASP A 289 -9.84 -2.09 29.19
C ASP A 289 -10.81 -2.24 30.38
N ARG A 290 -10.37 -2.99 31.41
CA ARG A 290 -10.90 -2.97 32.78
C ARG A 290 -9.84 -3.50 33.75
N ALA A 291 -8.87 -2.68 34.11
CA ALA A 291 -8.12 -2.82 35.36
C ALA A 291 -7.32 -1.54 35.55
N ASP A 292 -7.89 -0.59 36.30
CA ASP A 292 -7.19 0.40 37.14
C ASP A 292 -8.26 1.31 37.76
N ALA A 293 -9.08 0.72 38.63
CA ALA A 293 -9.93 1.41 39.59
C ALA A 293 -10.41 0.39 40.63
N ASP A 294 -9.51 -0.06 41.50
CA ASP A 294 -9.82 -0.36 42.91
C ASP A 294 -8.53 -0.77 43.65
N THR A 295 -7.92 0.21 44.29
CA THR A 295 -7.01 -0.01 45.42
C THR A 295 -7.27 1.09 46.43
N ASP A 296 -8.15 0.81 47.39
CA ASP A 296 -8.25 1.36 48.76
C ASP A 296 -9.66 0.99 49.25
N THR A 297 -9.92 0.36 50.38
CA THR A 297 -9.19 0.18 51.64
C THR A 297 -9.97 -0.89 52.40
N ASP A 298 -9.30 -1.92 52.93
CA ASP A 298 -9.87 -2.65 54.07
C ASP A 298 -8.72 -3.13 54.97
N THR A 299 -8.42 -2.30 55.97
CA THR A 299 -7.60 -2.67 57.12
C THR A 299 -8.47 -2.44 58.34
N ASP A 300 -9.10 -3.50 58.82
CA ASP A 300 -9.62 -3.54 60.17
C ASP A 300 -9.38 -4.92 60.79
N SER A 301 -8.36 -5.01 61.65
CA SER A 301 -8.08 -6.16 62.53
C SER A 301 -6.95 -5.79 63.49
N ARG A 302 -7.26 -4.99 64.51
CA ARG A 302 -6.52 -5.01 65.79
C ARG A 302 -7.50 -4.80 66.94
N ASP A 303 -7.98 -5.91 67.49
CA ASP A 303 -8.59 -5.97 68.81
C ASP A 303 -7.61 -5.42 69.85
N ALA A 304 -8.06 -4.38 70.56
CA ALA A 304 -7.47 -3.87 71.77
C ALA A 304 -8.15 -4.57 72.95
N ASP A 305 -7.40 -5.39 73.68
CA ASP A 305 -7.78 -5.82 75.01
C ASP A 305 -6.62 -5.51 75.97
N ARG A 306 -6.78 -4.41 76.71
CA ARG A 306 -6.01 -4.02 77.90
C ARG A 306 -6.60 -2.72 78.48
N ASP A 307 -7.32 -2.87 79.59
CA ASP A 307 -7.24 -2.03 80.81
C ASP A 307 -8.17 -2.67 81.85
N ALA A 308 -7.69 -3.31 82.93
CA ALA A 308 -7.03 -2.79 84.14
C ALA A 308 -8.01 -2.69 85.34
N ALA A 309 -7.69 -3.51 86.35
CA ALA A 309 -8.00 -3.47 87.79
C ALA A 309 -8.90 -2.35 88.37
N GLY A 310 -9.84 -2.74 89.24
CA GLY A 310 -10.40 -1.85 90.27
C GLY A 310 -11.62 -2.41 91.02
N GLN A 311 -11.37 -2.93 92.23
CA GLN A 311 -12.31 -3.33 93.31
C GLN A 311 -13.04 -4.68 93.22
#